data_AF-A0A2M8QWL6-F1
#
_entry.id   AF-A0A2M8QWL6-F1
#
_cell.length_a   1.000
_cell.length_b   1.000
_cell.length_c   1.000
_cell.angle_alpha   90.00
_cell.angle_beta   90.00
_cell.angle_gamma   90.00
#
_symmetry.space_group_name_H-M   'P 1'
#
loop_
_entity.id
_entity.type
_entity.pdbx_description
1 polymer ?
#
loop_
_entity_poly.entity_id
_entity_poly.type
_entity_poly.pdbx_seq_one_letter_code
_entity_poly.pdbx_strand_id
1 'polypeptide(L)'
;TRGVIGCEALWKIGTRNGVESLRPAAEPLPRQTSTPGPGSAGLAAGDPADIVVVEPSSARLAGVDPTCWPLVATANDVAATIVAGEWNRLDAAVAEDLRHVLDELRCRDS
;
A
#
# COMPACT_ATOMS: atom_id res chain seq x y z
N THR A 1 -25.58 3.35 16.74
CA THR A 1 -24.45 4.11 16.16
C THR A 1 -24.43 3.90 14.65
N ARG A 2 -25.21 4.69 13.90
CA ARG A 2 -25.08 4.74 12.44
C ARG A 2 -23.94 5.71 12.11
N GLY A 3 -22.96 5.28 11.32
CA GLY A 3 -21.93 6.16 10.76
C GLY A 3 -20.52 6.06 11.36
N VAL A 4 -20.25 5.16 12.32
CA VAL A 4 -18.88 4.91 12.79
C VAL A 4 -18.34 3.64 12.13
N ILE A 5 -17.31 3.77 11.30
CA ILE A 5 -16.60 2.64 10.69
C ILE A 5 -15.41 2.30 11.60
N GLY A 6 -15.37 1.08 12.11
CA GLY A 6 -14.24 0.60 12.91
C GLY A 6 -12.98 0.41 12.06
N CYS A 7 -11.81 0.42 12.70
CA CYS A 7 -10.52 0.36 12.01
C CYS A 7 -10.34 -0.94 11.20
N GLU A 8 -10.82 -2.08 11.71
CA GLU A 8 -10.85 -3.34 10.98
C GLU A 8 -11.73 -3.25 9.71
N ALA A 9 -12.87 -2.57 9.80
CA ALA A 9 -13.75 -2.36 8.66
C ALA A 9 -13.11 -1.42 7.63
N LEU A 10 -12.38 -0.38 8.08
CA LEU A 10 -11.60 0.49 7.19
C LEU A 10 -10.54 -0.29 6.40
N TRP A 11 -9.78 -1.17 7.06
CA TRP A 11 -8.83 -2.05 6.39
C TRP A 11 -9.51 -2.92 5.33
N LYS A 12 -10.58 -3.63 5.70
CA LYS A 12 -11.30 -4.52 4.79
C LYS A 12 -11.86 -3.78 3.58
N ILE A 13 -12.44 -2.60 3.80
CA ILE A 13 -13.00 -1.76 2.73
C ILE A 13 -11.88 -1.27 1.81
N GLY A 14 -10.80 -0.71 2.36
CA GLY A 14 -9.69 -0.17 1.58
C GLY A 14 -9.00 -1.24 0.72
N THR A 15 -8.63 -2.37 1.32
CA THR A 15 -7.96 -3.47 0.61
C THR A 15 -8.87 -4.10 -0.43
N ARG A 16 -10.12 -4.42 -0.06
CA ARG A 16 -11.06 -5.06 -0.99
C ARG A 16 -11.40 -4.17 -2.17
N ASN A 17 -11.82 -2.94 -1.91
CA ASN A 17 -12.22 -2.03 -2.99
C ASN A 17 -11.03 -1.64 -3.86
N GLY A 18 -9.85 -1.49 -3.27
CA GLY A 18 -8.60 -1.25 -4.01
C GLY A 18 -8.28 -2.39 -4.97
N VAL A 19 -8.27 -3.63 -4.48
CA VAL A 19 -8.02 -4.83 -5.31
C VAL A 19 -9.07 -4.97 -6.41
N GLU A 20 -10.35 -4.82 -6.08
CA GLU A 20 -11.44 -4.93 -7.08
C GLU A 20 -11.34 -3.83 -8.15
N SER A 21 -10.92 -2.62 -7.79
CA SER A 21 -10.85 -1.46 -8.71
C SER A 21 -9.59 -1.44 -9.56
N LEU A 22 -8.47 -1.95 -9.06
CA LEU A 22 -7.18 -1.97 -9.76
C LEU A 22 -6.92 -3.29 -10.48
N ARG A 23 -7.83 -4.26 -10.38
CA ARG A 23 -7.70 -5.55 -11.06
C ARG A 23 -7.58 -5.31 -12.57
N PRO A 24 -6.52 -5.80 -13.23
CA PRO A 24 -6.42 -5.74 -14.68
C PRO A 24 -7.66 -6.38 -15.33
N ALA A 25 -8.12 -5.82 -16.46
CA ALA A 25 -9.15 -6.47 -17.26
C ALA A 25 -8.67 -7.88 -17.61
N ALA A 26 -9.50 -8.89 -17.33
CA ALA A 26 -9.11 -10.28 -17.44
C ALA A 26 -8.61 -10.60 -18.86
N GLU A 27 -7.31 -10.85 -19.02
CA GLU A 27 -6.83 -11.57 -20.20
C GLU A 27 -7.37 -13.01 -20.15
N PRO A 28 -7.73 -13.60 -21.31
CA PRO A 28 -8.22 -14.96 -21.35
C PRO A 28 -7.05 -15.95 -21.19
N LEU A 29 -6.70 -16.31 -19.94
CA LEU A 29 -5.83 -17.45 -19.63
C LEU A 29 -6.62 -18.56 -18.90
N PRO A 30 -6.26 -19.84 -19.10
CA PRO A 30 -7.07 -20.95 -18.64
C PRO A 30 -6.99 -21.07 -17.12
N ARG A 31 -8.17 -21.07 -16.52
CA ARG A 31 -8.48 -21.34 -15.10
C ARG A 31 -7.46 -22.26 -14.42
N GLN A 32 -6.78 -21.73 -13.42
CA GLN A 32 -6.65 -22.34 -12.09
C GLN A 32 -5.98 -21.35 -11.13
N THR A 33 -6.72 -20.34 -10.70
CA THR A 33 -6.39 -19.59 -9.48
C THR A 33 -7.62 -19.64 -8.60
N SER A 34 -7.49 -20.37 -7.50
CA SER A 34 -8.48 -20.49 -6.44
C SER A 34 -8.96 -19.09 -6.06
N THR A 35 -10.23 -18.77 -6.34
CA THR A 35 -10.84 -17.52 -5.90
C THR A 35 -10.73 -17.47 -4.37
N PRO A 36 -10.06 -16.47 -3.76
CA PRO A 36 -10.03 -16.34 -2.32
C PRO A 36 -11.47 -16.23 -1.81
N GLY A 37 -11.81 -17.00 -0.78
CA GLY A 37 -13.13 -16.95 -0.17
C GLY A 37 -13.45 -15.54 0.36
N PRO A 38 -14.74 -15.15 0.44
CA PRO A 38 -15.18 -13.86 0.96
C PRO A 38 -14.85 -13.77 2.46
N GLY A 39 -13.63 -13.37 2.78
CA GLY A 39 -13.09 -13.39 4.14
C GLY A 39 -11.57 -13.27 4.23
N SER A 40 -10.84 -13.53 3.14
CA SER A 40 -9.38 -13.47 3.10
C SER A 40 -8.89 -12.14 2.50
N ALA A 41 -9.04 -11.03 3.24
CA ALA A 41 -8.18 -9.88 2.97
C ALA A 41 -6.82 -10.19 3.61
N GLY A 42 -5.78 -10.37 2.80
CA GLY A 42 -4.44 -10.72 3.30
C GLY A 42 -3.59 -11.50 2.31
N LEU A 43 -2.40 -11.90 2.75
CA LEU A 43 -1.45 -12.68 1.95
C LEU A 43 -1.99 -14.10 1.72
N ALA A 44 -2.24 -14.45 0.46
CA ALA A 44 -2.69 -15.77 0.04
C ALA A 44 -1.75 -16.35 -1.01
N ALA A 45 -1.63 -17.68 -1.02
CA ALA A 45 -0.83 -18.36 -2.04
C ALA A 45 -1.46 -18.15 -3.42
N GLY A 46 -0.65 -17.72 -4.39
CA GLY A 46 -1.06 -17.42 -5.75
C GLY A 46 -1.32 -15.94 -6.02
N ASP A 47 -1.42 -15.10 -4.98
CA ASP A 47 -1.47 -13.65 -5.12
C ASP A 47 -0.03 -13.07 -5.13
N PRO A 48 0.21 -11.93 -5.81
CA PRO A 48 1.46 -11.19 -5.68
C PRO A 48 1.76 -10.85 -4.22
N ALA A 49 3.04 -10.96 -3.82
CA ALA A 49 3.46 -10.63 -2.47
C ALA A 49 3.59 -9.11 -2.31
N ASP A 50 2.48 -8.47 -1.93
CA ASP A 50 2.39 -7.04 -1.66
C ASP A 50 2.34 -6.77 -0.15
N ILE A 51 3.38 -6.13 0.39
CA ILE A 51 3.58 -5.94 1.84
C ILE A 51 4.12 -4.53 2.11
N VAL A 52 3.64 -3.90 3.18
CA VAL A 52 4.25 -2.69 3.74
C VAL A 52 5.14 -3.07 4.92
N VAL A 53 6.41 -2.69 4.88
CA VAL A 53 7.38 -2.92 5.94
C VAL A 53 7.48 -1.67 6.81
N VAL A 54 7.14 -1.81 8.08
CA VAL A 54 7.08 -0.71 9.04
C VAL A 54 8.42 -0.53 9.75
N GLU A 55 8.80 0.72 10.01
CA GLU A 55 9.99 1.09 10.77
C GLU A 55 9.88 0.58 12.23
N PRO A 56 10.75 -0.33 12.68
CA PRO A 56 10.67 -0.88 14.04
C PRO A 56 10.81 0.17 15.14
N SER A 57 11.50 1.28 14.88
CA SER A 57 11.62 2.39 15.82
C SER A 57 10.49 3.41 15.76
N SER A 58 9.41 3.16 15.00
CA SER A 58 8.28 4.08 14.92
C SER A 58 7.61 4.23 16.30
N ALA A 59 7.89 5.35 16.97
CA ALA A 59 7.24 5.72 18.22
C ALA A 59 5.72 5.92 18.05
N ARG A 60 5.27 6.22 16.83
CA ARG A 60 3.86 6.43 16.51
C ARG A 60 3.07 5.13 16.48
N LEU A 61 3.69 4.05 15.99
CA LEU A 61 3.06 2.75 15.83
C LEU A 61 3.36 1.80 17.01
N ALA A 62 4.36 2.14 17.83
CA ALA A 62 4.71 1.40 19.04
C ALA A 62 3.49 1.22 19.97
N GLY A 63 3.11 -0.04 20.21
CA GLY A 63 1.99 -0.40 21.08
C GLY A 63 0.59 -0.10 20.51
N VAL A 64 0.49 0.38 19.27
CA VAL A 64 -0.78 0.61 18.59
C VAL A 64 -1.21 -0.68 17.89
N ASP A 65 -2.47 -1.06 18.08
CA ASP A 65 -3.09 -2.16 17.33
C ASP A 65 -2.88 -1.95 15.81
N PRO A 66 -2.29 -2.92 15.08
CA PRO A 66 -2.09 -2.83 13.64
C PRO A 66 -3.35 -2.51 12.83
N THR A 67 -4.53 -2.89 13.33
CA THR A 67 -5.79 -2.53 12.69
C THR A 67 -6.05 -1.02 12.70
N CYS A 68 -5.44 -0.27 13.63
CA CYS A 68 -5.54 1.19 13.72
C CYS A 68 -4.47 1.94 12.92
N TRP A 69 -3.45 1.25 12.40
CA TRP A 69 -2.33 1.89 11.70
C TRP A 69 -2.74 2.79 10.51
N PRO A 70 -3.77 2.50 9.69
CA PRO A 70 -4.17 3.38 8.59
C PRO A 70 -4.58 4.79 9.03
N LEU A 71 -4.97 4.95 10.29
CA LEU A 71 -5.43 6.22 10.84
C LEU A 71 -4.28 7.03 11.45
N VAL A 72 -3.17 6.38 11.78
CA VAL A 72 -2.08 7.02 12.51
C VAL A 72 -0.78 7.05 11.70
N ALA A 73 -0.49 6.02 10.90
CA ALA A 73 0.77 5.88 10.18
C ALA A 73 0.98 7.03 9.18
N THR A 74 2.25 7.39 9.02
CA THR A 74 2.74 8.35 8.03
C THR A 74 3.78 7.67 7.13
N ALA A 75 4.17 8.33 6.04
CA ALA A 75 5.19 7.79 5.13
C ALA A 75 6.53 7.51 5.85
N ASN A 76 6.88 8.28 6.88
CA ASN A 76 8.10 8.10 7.66
C ASN A 76 8.07 6.86 8.56
N ASP A 77 6.89 6.27 8.77
CA ASP A 77 6.73 5.02 9.52
C ASP A 77 6.94 3.78 8.63
N VAL A 78 7.13 3.97 7.32
CA VAL A 78 7.36 2.89 6.35
C VAL A 78 8.83 2.84 5.97
N ALA A 79 9.49 1.73 6.28
CA ALA A 79 10.90 1.50 5.95
C ALA A 79 11.08 1.02 4.50
N ALA A 80 10.11 0.23 4.00
CA ALA A 80 10.11 -0.29 2.64
C ALA A 80 8.71 -0.77 2.24
N THR A 81 8.52 -1.00 0.94
CA THR A 81 7.40 -1.79 0.42
C THR A 81 7.94 -2.99 -0.33
N ILE A 82 7.21 -4.09 -0.28
CA ILE A 82 7.43 -5.25 -1.16
C ILE A 82 6.26 -5.23 -2.13
N VAL A 83 6.54 -5.21 -3.43
CA VAL A 83 5.52 -5.19 -4.49
C VAL A 83 5.80 -6.33 -5.44
N ALA A 84 4.86 -7.25 -5.60
CA ALA A 84 5.02 -8.49 -6.34
C ALA A 84 6.27 -9.30 -5.96
N GLY A 85 6.67 -9.23 -4.68
CA GLY A 85 7.88 -9.88 -4.16
C GLY A 85 9.18 -9.06 -4.31
N GLU A 86 9.15 -7.94 -5.00
CA GLU A 86 10.31 -7.06 -5.18
C GLU A 86 10.42 -6.04 -4.05
N TRP A 87 11.63 -5.88 -3.51
CA TRP A 87 11.89 -4.99 -2.39
C TRP A 87 12.15 -3.55 -2.85
N ASN A 88 11.30 -2.62 -2.43
CA ASN A 88 11.37 -1.20 -2.79
C ASN A 88 11.68 -0.36 -1.54
N ARG A 89 12.85 0.27 -1.51
CA ARG A 89 13.22 1.24 -0.46
C ARG A 89 13.04 2.66 -1.00
N LEU A 90 12.81 3.61 -0.08
CA LEU A 90 12.91 5.03 -0.40
C LEU A 90 14.31 5.34 -0.93
N ASP A 91 14.38 5.83 -2.17
CA ASP A 91 15.61 6.21 -2.83
C ASP A 91 15.75 7.74 -2.86
N ALA A 92 16.81 8.24 -2.23
CA ALA A 92 17.13 9.65 -2.20
C ALA A 92 17.49 10.22 -3.58
N ALA A 93 18.03 9.41 -4.49
CA ALA A 93 18.40 9.83 -5.84
C ALA A 93 17.15 10.21 -6.66
N VAL A 94 16.08 9.42 -6.56
CA VAL A 94 14.80 9.74 -7.23
C VAL A 94 14.22 11.08 -6.76
N ALA A 95 14.40 11.42 -5.48
CA ALA A 95 13.98 12.70 -4.95
C ALA A 95 14.82 13.88 -5.46
N GLU A 96 16.11 13.67 -5.74
CA GLU A 96 16.99 14.67 -6.38
C GLU A 96 16.59 14.93 -7.82
N ASP A 97 16.34 13.87 -8.60
CA ASP A 97 15.88 13.98 -9.98
C ASP A 97 14.55 14.73 -10.08
N LEU A 98 13.59 14.43 -9.20
CA LEU A 98 12.32 15.15 -9.17
C LEU A 98 12.50 16.64 -8.83
N ARG A 99 13.37 16.97 -7.86
CA ARG A 99 13.68 18.38 -7.53
C ARG A 99 14.26 19.10 -8.74
N HIS A 100 15.19 18.45 -9.45
CA HIS A 100 15.79 19.00 -10.65
C HIS A 100 14.74 19.30 -11.73
N VAL A 101 13.84 18.34 -12.01
CA VAL A 101 12.74 18.53 -12.97
C VAL A 101 11.82 19.68 -12.55
N LEU A 102 11.49 19.80 -11.27
CA LEU A 102 10.63 20.88 -10.76
C LEU A 102 11.29 22.25 -10.90
N ASP A 103 12.60 22.34 -10.67
CA ASP A 103 13.38 23.58 -10.86
C ASP A 103 13.43 23.96 -12.35
N GLU A 104 13.64 23.00 -13.25
CA GLU A 104 13.60 23.23 -14.70
C GLU A 104 12.25 23.79 -15.16
N LEU A 105 11.14 23.24 -14.65
CA LEU A 105 9.80 23.73 -14.97
C LEU A 105 9.58 25.16 -14.46
N ARG A 106 10.03 25.46 -13.24
CA ARG A 106 9.89 26.79 -12.63
C ARG A 106 10.67 27.87 -13.39
N CYS A 107 11.84 27.54 -13.93
CA CYS A 107 12.66 28.46 -14.71
C CYS A 107 12.12 28.73 -16.12
N ARG A 108 11.24 27.87 -16.66
CA ARG A 108 10.61 28.09 -17.99
C ARG A 108 9.45 29.08 -17.98
N ASP A 109 8.84 29.27 -16.82
CA ASP A 109 7.69 30.18 -16.63
C ASP A 109 8.11 31.60 -16.17
N SER A 110 9.42 31.89 -16.11
CA SER A 110 10.01 33.20 -15.75
C SER A 110 10.61 33.90 -16.97
#